data_AF-A0A849Q7A2-F1
#
_entry.id   AF-A0A849Q7A2-F1
#
_cell.length_a   1.000
_cell.length_b   1.000
_cell.length_c   1.000
_cell.angle_alpha   90.00
_cell.angle_beta   90.00
_cell.angle_gamma   90.00
#
_symmetry.space_group_name_H-M   'P 1'
#
loop_
_entity.id
_entity.type
_entity.pdbx_description
1 polymer ?
#
loop_
_entity_poly.entity_id
_entity_poly.type
_entity_poly.pdbx_seq_one_letter_code
_entity_poly.pdbx_strand_id
1 'polypeptide(L)'
;MAKTKMSEFLDLWDIKERKLLYIYLGVLSFFWGISIAAALWTNDWSMWTFGTNILSGILFASLFAGFVFTRRFWGKGIVPARRIIINMLKIAVVFSIISVMIFSITVGFDFEDASDDPPSEPLSNVEVIVVLNVLFIGFFLAVLVSFLGYLVIGMGFVGAVVMFEVGLTPVLIRRIRGITTSEEREARFLEWFMLIPDNLDTGTLSLDRPVKEEAFPWSRFYHAISWQIMISLLIAVTLSLNPFIKDAIDPSQILSLLTNANIIVPLIILPTLLYLRLNVRIEGPVKEFKIYKGFQSRLIRTFFAAGTIILILRLAVKEVTSLDFLLSFAGYAAMSVSIIIFFTWIYYNFFENFAAFRVAERIPELMKGEVEEVEEGEVEDTTGT
;
A
#
# COMPACT_ATOMS: atom_id res chain seq x y z
N MET A 1 -17.93 26.51 -8.37
CA MET A 1 -18.39 25.11 -8.26
C MET A 1 -17.36 24.12 -7.72
N ALA A 2 -16.06 24.17 -8.06
CA ALA A 2 -15.07 23.19 -7.53
C ALA A 2 -14.69 23.37 -6.05
N LYS A 3 -14.78 24.60 -5.50
CA LYS A 3 -14.47 24.88 -4.08
C LYS A 3 -15.49 24.28 -3.10
N THR A 4 -16.78 24.27 -3.45
CA THR A 4 -17.86 23.74 -2.62
C THR A 4 -17.75 22.22 -2.41
N LYS A 5 -17.37 21.48 -3.47
CA LYS A 5 -17.21 20.01 -3.39
C LYS A 5 -16.03 19.58 -2.51
N MET A 6 -14.95 20.37 -2.44
CA MET A 6 -13.80 20.03 -1.59
C MET A 6 -14.08 20.35 -0.12
N SER A 7 -14.77 21.46 0.22
CA SER A 7 -15.15 21.72 1.61
C SER A 7 -16.11 20.66 2.15
N GLU A 8 -17.11 20.25 1.36
CA GLU A 8 -18.01 19.14 1.73
C GLU A 8 -17.25 17.82 1.94
N PHE A 9 -16.32 17.48 1.03
CA PHE A 9 -15.47 16.29 1.19
C PHE A 9 -14.59 16.34 2.44
N LEU A 10 -14.08 17.54 2.79
CA LEU A 10 -13.27 17.76 3.97
C LEU A 10 -14.10 17.77 5.26
N ASP A 11 -15.35 18.21 5.21
CA ASP A 11 -16.25 18.26 6.35
C ASP A 11 -16.65 16.88 6.85
N LEU A 12 -16.54 15.86 5.99
CA LEU A 12 -16.72 14.45 6.34
C LEU A 12 -15.63 13.88 7.24
N TRP A 13 -14.53 14.58 7.48
CA TRP A 13 -13.46 14.11 8.36
C TRP A 13 -13.56 14.74 9.76
N ASP A 14 -13.29 13.95 10.82
CA ASP A 14 -13.08 14.51 12.17
C ASP A 14 -11.94 15.54 12.11
N ILE A 15 -12.05 16.65 12.83
CA ILE A 15 -11.03 17.71 12.91
C ILE A 15 -9.64 17.11 13.19
N LYS A 16 -9.57 16.06 14.02
CA LYS A 16 -8.30 15.36 14.31
C LYS A 16 -7.77 14.57 13.12
N GLU A 17 -8.64 13.97 12.32
CA GLU A 17 -8.29 13.19 11.13
C GLU A 17 -7.88 14.12 9.97
N ARG A 18 -8.59 15.23 9.79
CA ARG A 18 -8.21 16.30 8.85
C ARG A 18 -6.80 16.81 9.12
N LYS A 19 -6.49 17.14 10.37
CA LYS A 19 -5.16 17.64 10.76
C LYS A 19 -4.06 16.65 10.39
N LEU A 20 -4.28 15.35 10.61
CA LEU A 20 -3.29 14.32 10.25
C LEU A 20 -3.10 14.20 8.75
N LEU A 21 -4.20 14.20 7.98
CA LEU A 21 -4.11 14.14 6.53
C LEU A 21 -3.44 15.41 5.96
N TYR A 22 -3.77 16.59 6.47
CA TYR A 22 -3.13 17.84 6.05
C TYR A 22 -1.64 17.89 6.40
N ILE A 23 -1.24 17.35 7.55
CA ILE A 23 0.18 17.22 7.88
C ILE A 23 0.85 16.26 6.88
N TYR A 24 0.24 15.10 6.61
CA TYR A 24 0.79 14.14 5.64
C TYR A 24 0.91 14.74 4.24
N LEU A 25 -0.16 15.37 3.73
CA LEU A 25 -0.19 16.02 2.43
C LEU A 25 0.75 17.22 2.38
N GLY A 26 0.83 18.03 3.44
CA GLY A 26 1.74 19.16 3.53
C GLY A 26 3.20 18.73 3.48
N VAL A 27 3.57 17.68 4.23
CA VAL A 27 4.92 17.10 4.19
C VAL A 27 5.19 16.50 2.81
N LEU A 28 4.24 15.75 2.25
CA LEU A 28 4.37 15.18 0.91
C LEU A 28 4.58 16.26 -0.15
N SER A 29 3.75 17.31 -0.15
CA SER A 29 3.86 18.44 -1.07
C SER A 29 5.17 19.21 -0.89
N PHE A 30 5.66 19.36 0.34
CA PHE A 30 6.94 20.00 0.61
C PHE A 30 8.11 19.22 -0.01
N PHE A 31 8.20 17.91 0.26
CA PHE A 31 9.24 17.07 -0.34
C PHE A 31 9.12 16.99 -1.85
N TRP A 32 7.90 16.93 -2.38
CA TRP A 32 7.67 16.93 -3.81
C TRP A 32 8.09 18.25 -4.47
N GLY A 33 7.85 19.39 -3.80
CA GLY A 33 8.34 20.70 -4.21
C GLY A 33 9.87 20.78 -4.25
N ILE A 34 10.55 20.25 -3.22
CA ILE A 34 12.03 20.15 -3.19
C ILE A 34 12.53 19.31 -4.37
N SER A 35 11.89 18.16 -4.62
CA SER A 35 12.27 17.28 -5.71
C SER A 35 12.12 17.91 -7.09
N ILE A 36 11.01 18.62 -7.33
CA ILE A 36 10.79 19.35 -8.58
C ILE A 36 11.83 20.49 -8.71
N ALA A 37 12.11 21.21 -7.63
CA ALA A 37 13.13 22.26 -7.63
C ALA A 37 14.53 21.71 -7.90
N ALA A 38 14.87 20.54 -7.33
CA ALA A 38 16.15 19.86 -7.57
C ALA A 38 16.28 19.40 -9.04
N ALA A 39 15.23 18.80 -9.62
CA ALA A 39 15.21 18.41 -11.03
C ALA A 39 15.34 19.63 -11.97
N LEU A 40 14.67 20.73 -11.64
CA LEU A 40 14.81 22.01 -12.35
C LEU A 40 16.25 22.54 -12.27
N TRP A 41 16.91 22.41 -11.11
CA TRP A 41 18.26 22.91 -10.89
C TRP A 41 19.32 22.09 -11.63
N THR A 42 19.20 20.76 -11.61
CA THR A 42 20.15 19.85 -12.29
C THR A 42 19.86 19.70 -13.78
N ASN A 43 18.71 20.20 -14.25
CA ASN A 43 18.15 19.93 -15.58
C ASN A 43 18.03 18.42 -15.89
N ASP A 44 17.97 17.59 -14.85
CA ASP A 44 17.80 16.14 -14.94
C ASP A 44 16.32 15.79 -14.68
N TRP A 45 15.56 15.77 -15.78
CA TRP A 45 14.17 15.32 -15.80
C TRP A 45 14.03 13.83 -16.10
N SER A 46 15.09 13.04 -15.87
CA SER A 46 14.97 11.59 -16.04
C SER A 46 13.81 11.06 -15.19
N MET A 47 13.03 10.15 -15.78
CA MET A 47 11.91 9.49 -15.11
C MET A 47 12.37 8.79 -13.82
N TRP A 48 13.63 8.36 -13.78
CA TRP A 48 14.31 7.82 -12.61
C TRP A 48 14.41 8.83 -11.47
N THR A 49 15.03 10.00 -11.72
CA THR A 49 15.20 11.04 -10.70
C THR A 49 13.84 11.54 -10.21
N PHE A 50 12.84 11.63 -11.08
CA PHE A 50 11.48 11.95 -10.67
C PHE A 50 10.84 10.86 -9.77
N GLY A 51 10.99 9.58 -10.12
CA GLY A 51 10.42 8.46 -9.38
C GLY A 51 11.03 8.26 -7.99
N THR A 52 12.36 8.33 -7.87
CA THR A 52 13.07 8.21 -6.58
C THR A 52 12.73 9.35 -5.61
N ASN A 53 12.52 10.54 -6.17
CA ASN A 53 12.08 11.72 -5.44
C ASN A 53 10.66 11.59 -4.88
N ILE A 54 9.69 11.15 -5.70
CA ILE A 54 8.33 10.85 -5.24
C ILE A 54 8.37 9.85 -4.09
N LEU A 55 9.11 8.76 -4.27
CA LEU A 55 9.25 7.71 -3.27
C LEU A 55 9.80 8.27 -1.96
N SER A 56 10.88 9.06 -2.03
CA SER A 56 11.49 9.68 -0.87
C SER A 56 10.50 10.57 -0.14
N GLY A 57 9.73 11.39 -0.87
CA GLY A 57 8.66 12.21 -0.30
C GLY A 57 7.58 11.39 0.41
N ILE A 58 7.14 10.28 -0.20
CA ILE A 58 6.19 9.33 0.42
C ILE A 58 6.79 8.71 1.68
N LEU A 59 8.05 8.27 1.64
CA LEU A 59 8.73 7.66 2.78
C LEU A 59 8.87 8.64 3.95
N PHE A 60 9.29 9.88 3.69
CA PHE A 60 9.39 10.91 4.72
C PHE A 60 8.02 11.28 5.29
N ALA A 61 7.01 11.52 4.44
CA ALA A 61 5.65 11.78 4.90
C ALA A 61 5.10 10.62 5.74
N SER A 62 5.37 9.38 5.31
CA SER A 62 5.01 8.17 6.03
C SER A 62 5.77 8.02 7.35
N LEU A 63 7.03 8.44 7.44
CA LEU A 63 7.77 8.42 8.70
C LEU A 63 7.15 9.39 9.72
N PHE A 64 6.87 10.63 9.31
CA PHE A 64 6.27 11.65 10.19
C PHE A 64 4.86 11.26 10.64
N ALA A 65 3.98 10.92 9.70
CA ALA A 65 2.64 10.47 10.02
C ALA A 65 2.68 9.16 10.82
N GLY A 66 3.63 8.28 10.48
CA GLY A 66 3.88 7.01 11.14
C GLY A 66 4.14 7.12 12.62
N PHE A 67 4.86 8.15 13.07
CA PHE A 67 5.07 8.39 14.49
C PHE A 67 3.75 8.68 15.21
N VAL A 68 2.89 9.50 14.58
CA VAL A 68 1.58 9.86 15.14
C VAL A 68 0.61 8.69 15.12
N PHE A 69 0.56 7.95 14.01
CA PHE A 69 -0.26 6.75 13.85
C PHE A 69 0.18 5.64 14.82
N THR A 70 1.48 5.38 14.92
CA THR A 70 2.03 4.44 15.90
C THR A 70 1.56 4.83 17.29
N ARG A 71 1.80 6.07 17.75
CA ARG A 71 1.36 6.50 19.09
C ARG A 71 -0.15 6.32 19.32
N ARG A 72 -0.99 6.57 18.31
CA ARG A 72 -2.45 6.49 18.41
C ARG A 72 -2.99 5.06 18.38
N PHE A 73 -2.37 4.17 17.62
CA PHE A 73 -2.88 2.82 17.33
C PHE A 73 -2.08 1.68 17.97
N TRP A 74 -0.92 1.96 18.57
CA TRP A 74 -0.03 0.95 19.18
C TRP A 74 -0.73 0.02 20.17
N GLY A 75 -1.65 0.55 20.98
CA GLY A 75 -2.43 -0.22 21.96
C GLY A 75 -3.75 -0.79 21.44
N LYS A 76 -4.10 -0.53 20.18
CA LYS A 76 -5.40 -0.92 19.58
C LYS A 76 -5.28 -2.11 18.62
N GLY A 77 -4.07 -2.58 18.36
CA GLY A 77 -3.84 -3.70 17.47
C GLY A 77 -4.36 -5.03 18.02
N ILE A 78 -4.76 -5.93 17.12
CA ILE A 78 -5.19 -7.30 17.46
C ILE A 78 -4.03 -8.06 18.15
N VAL A 79 -2.85 -8.00 17.54
CA VAL A 79 -1.61 -8.49 18.13
C VAL A 79 -1.06 -7.41 19.06
N PRO A 80 -0.85 -7.72 20.35
CA PRO A 80 -0.36 -6.73 21.31
C PRO A 80 1.07 -6.30 20.97
N ALA A 81 1.33 -5.00 21.10
CA ALA A 81 2.62 -4.36 20.90
C ALA A 81 3.81 -5.11 21.53
N ARG A 82 3.65 -5.59 22.78
CA ARG A 82 4.69 -6.34 23.48
C ARG A 82 5.13 -7.59 22.69
N ARG A 83 4.18 -8.31 22.09
CA ARG A 83 4.47 -9.51 21.28
C ARG A 83 5.18 -9.13 19.99
N ILE A 84 4.80 -8.02 19.38
CA ILE A 84 5.46 -7.48 18.17
C ILE A 84 6.93 -7.15 18.48
N ILE A 85 7.20 -6.38 19.53
CA ILE A 85 8.57 -6.03 19.95
C ILE A 85 9.39 -7.29 20.25
N ILE A 86 8.84 -8.24 21.00
CA ILE A 86 9.54 -9.50 21.33
C ILE A 86 9.91 -10.27 20.06
N ASN A 87 9.00 -10.35 19.09
CA ASN A 87 9.28 -11.03 17.83
C ASN A 87 10.33 -10.28 17.00
N MET A 88 10.26 -8.95 16.94
CA MET A 88 11.29 -8.12 16.28
C MET A 88 12.67 -8.33 16.93
N LEU A 89 12.75 -8.37 18.26
CA LEU A 89 14.00 -8.64 18.98
C LEU A 89 14.56 -10.02 18.65
N LYS A 90 13.71 -11.07 18.64
CA LYS A 90 14.13 -12.44 18.27
C LYS A 90 14.67 -12.48 16.85
N ILE A 91 13.97 -11.86 15.91
CA ILE A 91 14.39 -11.82 14.50
C ILE A 91 15.70 -11.03 14.37
N ALA A 92 15.84 -9.90 15.06
CA ALA A 92 17.06 -9.09 15.05
C ALA A 92 18.27 -9.88 15.58
N VAL A 93 18.10 -10.65 16.67
CA VAL A 93 19.17 -11.53 17.18
C VAL A 93 19.58 -12.55 16.11
N VAL A 94 18.61 -13.26 15.51
CA VAL A 94 18.90 -14.28 14.48
C VAL A 94 19.62 -13.66 13.29
N PHE A 95 19.13 -12.54 12.76
CA PHE A 95 19.77 -11.84 11.64
C PHE A 95 21.19 -11.40 11.99
N SER A 96 21.43 -10.92 13.21
CA SER A 96 22.75 -10.47 13.63
C SER A 96 23.75 -11.61 13.74
N ILE A 97 23.31 -12.78 14.24
CA ILE A 97 24.14 -13.99 14.25
C ILE A 97 24.52 -14.37 12.81
N ILE A 98 23.54 -14.40 11.91
CA ILE A 98 23.77 -14.75 10.50
C ILE A 98 24.71 -13.73 9.84
N SER A 99 24.52 -12.43 10.05
CA SER A 99 25.38 -11.38 9.50
C SER A 99 26.82 -11.48 9.99
N VAL A 100 27.03 -11.75 11.29
CA VAL A 100 28.38 -11.96 11.85
C VAL A 100 29.02 -13.22 11.28
N MET A 101 28.26 -14.31 11.12
CA MET A 101 28.76 -15.54 10.50
C MET A 101 29.20 -15.30 9.05
N ILE A 102 28.35 -14.65 8.24
CA ILE A 102 28.67 -14.32 6.84
C ILE A 102 29.92 -13.44 6.79
N PHE A 103 29.96 -12.38 7.60
CA PHE A 103 31.12 -11.47 7.65
C PHE A 103 32.41 -12.21 8.03
N SER A 104 32.35 -13.11 9.01
CA SER A 104 33.52 -13.89 9.44
C SER A 104 34.01 -14.82 8.34
N ILE A 105 33.09 -15.43 7.57
CA ILE A 105 33.41 -16.28 6.43
C ILE A 105 34.04 -15.46 5.31
N THR A 106 33.45 -14.32 4.93
CA THR A 106 33.97 -13.48 3.84
C THR A 106 35.34 -12.92 4.15
N VAL A 107 35.52 -12.39 5.36
CA VAL A 107 36.82 -11.87 5.80
C VAL A 107 37.85 -12.99 5.93
N GLY A 108 37.43 -14.17 6.41
CA GLY A 108 38.30 -15.34 6.50
C GLY A 108 38.85 -15.78 5.14
N PHE A 109 38.03 -15.76 4.09
CA PHE A 109 38.47 -16.06 2.73
C PHE A 109 39.43 -15.01 2.16
N ASP A 110 39.17 -13.72 2.41
CA ASP A 110 40.04 -12.64 1.92
C ASP A 110 41.45 -12.70 2.55
N PHE A 111 41.58 -13.19 3.78
CA PHE A 111 42.88 -13.40 4.43
C PHE A 111 43.67 -14.58 3.86
N GLU A 112 43.01 -15.58 3.29
CA GLU A 112 43.67 -16.76 2.69
C GLU A 112 44.27 -16.40 1.32
N ASP A 113 43.59 -15.57 0.54
CA ASP A 113 44.04 -15.09 -0.77
C ASP A 113 45.11 -13.97 -0.70
N ALA A 114 45.19 -13.22 0.41
CA ALA A 114 46.18 -12.16 0.62
C ALA A 114 47.54 -12.64 1.16
N SER A 115 47.79 -13.96 1.14
CA SER A 115 48.87 -14.64 1.87
C SER A 115 50.31 -14.42 1.37
N ASP A 116 50.54 -13.53 0.41
CA ASP A 116 51.91 -13.21 -0.04
C ASP A 116 52.70 -12.37 1.00
N ASP A 117 52.03 -11.68 1.92
CA ASP A 117 52.64 -11.02 3.08
C ASP A 117 51.75 -11.18 4.32
N PRO A 118 52.01 -12.16 5.21
CA PRO A 118 51.18 -12.35 6.39
C PRO A 118 51.27 -11.12 7.31
N PRO A 119 50.15 -10.66 7.91
CA PRO A 119 50.19 -9.59 8.89
C PRO A 119 51.14 -9.97 10.03
N SER A 120 52.00 -9.03 10.44
CA SER A 120 53.15 -9.29 11.31
C SER A 120 52.80 -9.77 12.72
N GLU A 121 51.55 -9.62 13.17
CA GLU A 121 51.05 -10.26 14.38
C GLU A 121 49.59 -10.72 14.18
N PRO A 122 49.27 -12.02 14.37
CA PRO A 122 47.88 -12.48 14.37
C PRO A 122 47.14 -11.89 15.58
N LEU A 123 45.90 -11.46 15.36
CA LEU A 123 45.02 -11.00 16.43
C LEU A 123 44.93 -12.06 17.54
N SER A 124 45.05 -11.63 18.79
CA SER A 124 44.85 -12.50 19.94
C SER A 124 43.41 -12.99 20.00
N ASN A 125 43.17 -14.17 20.60
CA ASN A 125 41.83 -14.72 20.78
C ASN A 125 40.87 -13.73 21.48
N VAL A 126 41.40 -12.90 22.38
CA VAL A 126 40.61 -11.88 23.09
C VAL A 126 40.17 -10.78 22.14
N GLU A 127 41.06 -10.29 21.27
CA GLU A 127 40.73 -9.25 20.28
C GLU A 127 39.70 -9.75 19.28
N VAL A 128 39.82 -11.00 18.81
CA VAL A 128 38.82 -11.61 17.92
C VAL A 128 37.44 -11.66 18.59
N ILE A 129 37.36 -12.10 19.85
CA ILE A 129 36.10 -12.13 20.60
C ILE A 129 35.51 -10.72 20.75
N VAL A 130 36.33 -9.72 21.07
CA VAL A 130 35.88 -8.33 21.21
C VAL A 130 35.33 -7.81 19.88
N VAL A 131 36.05 -8.02 18.77
CA VAL A 131 35.60 -7.59 17.43
C VAL A 131 34.27 -8.24 17.06
N LEU A 132 34.12 -9.56 17.26
CA LEU A 132 32.87 -10.27 16.97
C LEU A 132 31.69 -9.76 17.81
N ASN A 133 31.92 -9.44 19.09
CA ASN A 133 30.87 -8.88 19.94
C ASN A 133 30.46 -7.47 19.50
N VAL A 134 31.42 -6.60 19.15
CA VAL A 134 31.13 -5.26 18.63
C VAL A 134 30.34 -5.33 17.33
N LEU A 135 30.74 -6.21 16.40
CA LEU A 135 30.00 -6.45 15.15
C LEU A 135 28.58 -6.98 15.43
N PHE A 136 28.43 -7.95 16.32
CA PHE A 136 27.13 -8.49 16.70
C PHE A 136 26.21 -7.39 17.25
N ILE A 137 26.69 -6.58 18.19
CA ILE A 137 25.92 -5.48 18.78
C ILE A 137 25.57 -4.44 17.70
N GLY A 138 26.53 -4.10 16.83
CA GLY A 138 26.32 -3.17 15.71
C GLY A 138 25.23 -3.64 14.76
N PHE A 139 25.31 -4.88 14.27
CA PHE A 139 24.28 -5.47 13.41
C PHE A 139 22.93 -5.58 14.12
N PHE A 140 22.92 -5.97 15.40
CA PHE A 140 21.69 -6.07 16.19
C PHE A 140 20.97 -4.74 16.31
N LEU A 141 21.69 -3.68 16.66
CA LEU A 141 21.13 -2.34 16.75
C LEU A 141 20.67 -1.84 15.39
N ALA A 142 21.47 -2.03 14.33
CA ALA A 142 21.12 -1.62 12.97
C ALA A 142 19.83 -2.31 12.49
N VAL A 143 19.71 -3.62 12.67
CA VAL A 143 18.53 -4.41 12.28
C VAL A 143 17.31 -4.02 13.12
N LEU A 144 17.48 -3.84 14.43
CA LEU A 144 16.38 -3.43 15.31
C LEU A 144 15.85 -2.04 14.96
N VAL A 145 16.74 -1.06 14.77
CA VAL A 145 16.39 0.30 14.34
C VAL A 145 15.72 0.27 12.97
N SER A 146 16.20 -0.56 12.04
CA SER A 146 15.58 -0.72 10.72
C SER A 146 14.17 -1.27 10.83
N PHE A 147 13.93 -2.32 11.64
CA PHE A 147 12.59 -2.85 11.85
C PHE A 147 11.65 -1.84 12.49
N LEU A 148 12.12 -1.07 13.47
CA LEU A 148 11.33 0.02 14.07
C LEU A 148 11.02 1.10 13.05
N GLY A 149 11.99 1.50 12.24
CA GLY A 149 11.81 2.45 11.14
C GLY A 149 10.77 1.97 10.14
N TYR A 150 10.88 0.73 9.66
CA TYR A 150 9.90 0.13 8.75
C TYR A 150 8.52 0.05 9.37
N LEU A 151 8.39 -0.27 10.66
CA LEU A 151 7.11 -0.28 11.36
C LEU A 151 6.49 1.11 11.42
N VAL A 152 7.27 2.14 11.75
CA VAL A 152 6.79 3.52 11.76
C VAL A 152 6.35 3.95 10.36
N ILE A 153 7.19 3.76 9.34
CA ILE A 153 6.87 4.07 7.93
C ILE A 153 5.61 3.31 7.50
N GLY A 154 5.52 2.02 7.83
CA GLY A 154 4.38 1.17 7.54
C GLY A 154 3.08 1.67 8.15
N MET A 155 3.11 2.04 9.43
CA MET A 155 1.98 2.63 10.13
C MET A 155 1.55 3.96 9.51
N GLY A 156 2.50 4.77 9.05
CA GLY A 156 2.21 6.04 8.41
C GLY A 156 1.61 5.91 7.04
N PHE A 157 2.20 5.06 6.20
CA PHE A 157 1.73 4.79 4.86
C PHE A 157 0.33 4.18 4.88
N VAL A 158 0.16 3.03 5.56
CA VAL A 158 -1.14 2.34 5.65
C VAL A 158 -2.17 3.21 6.38
N GLY A 159 -1.76 3.94 7.41
CA GLY A 159 -2.63 4.88 8.12
C GLY A 159 -3.15 5.99 7.21
N ALA A 160 -2.31 6.55 6.33
CA ALA A 160 -2.74 7.54 5.34
C ALA A 160 -3.72 6.94 4.32
N VAL A 161 -3.45 5.74 3.82
CA VAL A 161 -4.38 5.02 2.92
C VAL A 161 -5.73 4.83 3.59
N VAL A 162 -5.74 4.36 4.84
CA VAL A 162 -6.98 4.11 5.60
C VAL A 162 -7.75 5.40 5.88
N MET A 163 -7.08 6.52 6.17
CA MET A 163 -7.76 7.81 6.35
C MET A 163 -8.42 8.29 5.05
N PHE A 164 -7.74 8.07 3.92
CA PHE A 164 -8.32 8.32 2.61
C PHE A 164 -9.53 7.43 2.34
N GLU A 165 -9.44 6.12 2.64
CA GLU A 165 -10.56 5.17 2.52
C GLU A 165 -11.76 5.56 3.38
N VAL A 166 -11.53 5.93 4.64
CA VAL A 166 -12.59 6.33 5.58
C VAL A 166 -13.34 7.59 5.11
N GLY A 167 -12.67 8.47 4.36
CA GLY A 167 -13.31 9.62 3.73
C GLY A 167 -14.02 9.27 2.42
N LEU A 168 -13.36 8.51 1.55
CA LEU A 168 -13.82 8.27 0.19
C LEU A 168 -14.92 7.21 0.10
N THR A 169 -14.82 6.12 0.87
CA THR A 169 -15.74 4.98 0.78
C THR A 169 -17.20 5.36 1.05
N PRO A 170 -17.54 6.13 2.10
CA PRO A 170 -18.92 6.58 2.31
C PRO A 170 -19.48 7.38 1.13
N VAL A 171 -18.66 8.26 0.53
CA VAL A 171 -19.05 9.08 -0.63
C VAL A 171 -19.29 8.20 -1.85
N LEU A 172 -18.42 7.22 -2.10
CA LEU A 172 -18.59 6.27 -3.21
C LEU A 172 -19.84 5.42 -3.03
N ILE A 173 -20.10 4.92 -1.82
CA ILE A 173 -21.30 4.13 -1.52
C ILE A 173 -22.57 4.96 -1.75
N ARG A 174 -22.60 6.21 -1.25
CA ARG A 174 -23.71 7.14 -1.48
C ARG A 174 -23.96 7.33 -2.97
N ARG A 175 -22.90 7.62 -3.73
CA ARG A 175 -22.98 7.81 -5.19
C ARG A 175 -23.47 6.56 -5.90
N ILE A 176 -23.03 5.37 -5.50
CA ILE A 176 -23.49 4.12 -6.09
C ILE A 176 -24.98 3.91 -5.83
N ARG A 177 -25.47 4.21 -4.63
CA ARG A 177 -26.89 4.07 -4.28
C ARG A 177 -27.80 5.03 -5.06
N GLY A 178 -27.29 6.22 -5.38
CA GLY A 178 -28.00 7.26 -6.14
C GLY A 178 -27.98 7.06 -7.66
N ILE A 179 -27.47 5.94 -8.18
CA ILE A 179 -27.46 5.67 -9.62
C ILE A 179 -28.85 5.20 -10.04
N THR A 180 -29.77 6.15 -10.22
CA THR A 180 -31.16 5.91 -10.66
C THR A 180 -31.33 6.10 -12.16
N THR A 181 -30.48 6.89 -12.82
CA THR A 181 -30.49 7.13 -14.27
C THR A 181 -29.07 7.30 -14.82
N SER A 182 -28.71 6.43 -15.77
CA SER A 182 -27.35 6.20 -16.31
C SER A 182 -26.74 7.34 -17.16
N GLU A 183 -27.23 8.58 -17.03
CA GLU A 183 -26.79 9.68 -17.90
C GLU A 183 -25.49 10.35 -17.44
N GLU A 184 -25.22 10.39 -16.13
CA GLU A 184 -23.99 11.00 -15.61
C GLU A 184 -22.74 10.18 -15.95
N ARG A 185 -21.74 10.84 -16.54
CA ARG A 185 -20.45 10.21 -16.90
C ARG A 185 -19.75 9.57 -15.69
N GLU A 186 -19.94 10.16 -14.51
CA GLU A 186 -19.39 9.64 -13.25
C GLU A 186 -20.08 8.34 -12.82
N ALA A 187 -21.41 8.26 -12.92
CA ALA A 187 -22.18 7.05 -12.61
C ALA A 187 -21.79 5.89 -13.54
N ARG A 188 -21.73 6.14 -14.86
CA ARG A 188 -21.27 5.13 -15.84
C ARG A 188 -19.86 4.66 -15.58
N PHE A 189 -18.97 5.55 -15.14
CA PHE A 189 -17.62 5.15 -14.76
C PHE A 189 -17.63 4.25 -13.52
N LEU A 190 -18.43 4.57 -12.49
CA LEU A 190 -18.54 3.75 -11.28
C LEU A 190 -19.15 2.37 -11.57
N GLU A 191 -20.22 2.30 -12.36
CA GLU A 191 -20.82 1.04 -12.81
C GLU A 191 -19.81 0.19 -13.58
N TRP A 192 -19.11 0.79 -14.54
CA TRP A 192 -18.09 0.11 -15.32
C TRP A 192 -16.91 -0.38 -14.47
N PHE A 193 -16.47 0.46 -13.52
CA PHE A 193 -15.31 0.18 -12.67
C PHE A 193 -15.60 -0.91 -11.64
N MET A 194 -16.79 -0.85 -11.03
CA MET A 194 -17.26 -1.85 -10.06
C MET A 194 -17.94 -3.05 -10.73
N LEU A 195 -18.10 -3.03 -12.05
CA LEU A 195 -18.77 -4.06 -12.85
C LEU A 195 -20.19 -4.35 -12.32
N ILE A 196 -20.93 -3.29 -11.96
CA ILE A 196 -22.32 -3.39 -11.51
C ILE A 196 -23.19 -3.69 -12.73
N PRO A 197 -23.99 -4.77 -12.73
CA PRO A 197 -24.95 -5.04 -13.80
C PRO A 197 -26.05 -3.97 -13.88
N ASP A 198 -26.35 -3.51 -15.09
CA ASP A 198 -27.36 -2.47 -15.38
C ASP A 198 -28.80 -2.85 -14.92
N ASN A 199 -29.06 -4.13 -14.65
CA ASN A 199 -30.37 -4.64 -14.26
C ASN A 199 -30.56 -4.75 -12.74
N LEU A 200 -29.61 -4.27 -11.94
CA LEU A 200 -29.72 -4.25 -10.48
C LEU A 200 -30.19 -2.89 -9.99
N ASP A 201 -31.11 -2.90 -9.02
CA ASP A 201 -31.55 -1.69 -8.33
C ASP A 201 -30.50 -1.29 -7.29
N THR A 202 -29.70 -0.28 -7.61
CA THR A 202 -28.66 0.25 -6.73
C THR A 202 -29.22 0.89 -5.46
N GLY A 203 -30.50 1.26 -5.43
CA GLY A 203 -31.20 1.78 -4.25
C GLY A 203 -31.29 0.77 -3.10
N THR A 204 -31.24 -0.52 -3.42
CA THR A 204 -31.24 -1.66 -2.47
C THR A 204 -29.88 -1.92 -1.81
N LEU A 205 -28.88 -1.07 -2.08
CA LEU A 205 -27.55 -1.24 -1.51
C LEU A 205 -27.62 -1.28 0.02
N SER A 206 -27.16 -2.40 0.59
CA SER A 206 -27.13 -2.65 2.02
C SER A 206 -25.73 -3.04 2.48
N LEU A 207 -25.48 -2.80 3.76
CA LEU A 207 -24.18 -3.05 4.40
C LEU A 207 -24.41 -3.65 5.77
N ASP A 208 -23.53 -4.57 6.16
CA ASP A 208 -23.60 -5.18 7.48
C ASP A 208 -22.92 -4.28 8.51
N ARG A 209 -23.52 -4.21 9.71
CA ARG A 209 -22.86 -3.53 10.84
C ARG A 209 -21.61 -4.32 11.21
N PRO A 210 -20.42 -3.69 11.20
CA PRO A 210 -19.19 -4.39 11.52
C PRO A 210 -19.18 -4.81 12.99
N VAL A 211 -18.79 -6.06 13.25
CA VAL A 211 -18.50 -6.56 14.59
C VAL A 211 -17.00 -6.51 14.81
N LYS A 212 -16.56 -6.02 15.98
CA LYS A 212 -15.13 -5.89 16.29
C LYS A 212 -14.52 -7.27 16.34
N GLU A 213 -13.53 -7.52 15.49
CA GLU A 213 -12.81 -8.79 15.52
C GLU A 213 -11.69 -8.73 16.56
N GLU A 214 -11.68 -9.73 17.44
CA GLU A 214 -10.64 -9.93 18.47
C GLU A 214 -9.53 -10.87 17.99
N ALA A 215 -9.79 -11.65 16.94
CA ALA A 215 -8.85 -12.58 16.35
C ALA A 215 -8.36 -12.08 14.98
N PHE A 216 -7.13 -12.43 14.62
CA PHE A 216 -6.55 -12.02 13.34
C PHE A 216 -7.21 -12.78 12.18
N PRO A 217 -7.74 -12.08 11.15
CA PRO A 217 -8.51 -12.71 10.07
C PRO A 217 -7.61 -13.35 9.01
N TRP A 218 -7.00 -14.49 9.33
CA TRP A 218 -6.05 -15.19 8.47
C TRP A 218 -6.58 -15.46 7.06
N SER A 219 -7.85 -15.85 6.91
CA SER A 219 -8.45 -16.12 5.59
C SER A 219 -8.47 -14.87 4.70
N ARG A 220 -8.91 -13.72 5.23
CA ARG A 220 -8.94 -12.45 4.48
C ARG A 220 -7.53 -11.92 4.23
N PHE A 221 -6.63 -12.11 5.19
CA PHE A 221 -5.21 -11.76 5.07
C PHE A 221 -4.52 -12.50 3.92
N TYR A 222 -4.62 -13.83 3.86
CA TYR A 222 -4.02 -14.61 2.76
C TYR A 222 -4.65 -14.29 1.41
N HIS A 223 -5.97 -14.04 1.39
CA HIS A 223 -6.65 -13.58 0.19
C HIS A 223 -6.06 -12.25 -0.28
N ALA A 224 -5.97 -11.24 0.60
CA ALA A 224 -5.39 -9.95 0.25
C ALA A 224 -3.95 -10.04 -0.26
N ILE A 225 -3.12 -10.89 0.36
CA ILE A 225 -1.74 -11.10 -0.06
C ILE A 225 -1.67 -11.74 -1.43
N SER A 226 -2.42 -12.82 -1.68
CA SER A 226 -2.37 -13.51 -2.97
C SER A 226 -2.78 -12.57 -4.12
N TRP A 227 -3.76 -11.70 -3.87
CA TRP A 227 -4.19 -10.67 -4.79
C TRP A 227 -3.11 -9.63 -5.10
N GLN A 228 -2.49 -9.08 -4.05
CA GLN A 228 -1.42 -8.11 -4.21
C GLN A 228 -0.20 -8.72 -4.91
N ILE A 229 0.17 -9.95 -4.58
CA ILE A 229 1.27 -10.67 -5.24
C ILE A 229 0.96 -10.87 -6.72
N MET A 230 -0.26 -11.32 -7.06
CA MET A 230 -0.65 -11.53 -8.45
C MET A 230 -0.53 -10.24 -9.26
N ILE A 231 -1.02 -9.12 -8.73
CA ILE A 231 -0.94 -7.81 -9.41
C ILE A 231 0.52 -7.32 -9.48
N SER A 232 1.29 -7.46 -8.40
CA SER A 232 2.71 -7.10 -8.37
C SER A 232 3.53 -7.88 -9.41
N LEU A 233 3.29 -9.20 -9.52
CA LEU A 233 3.93 -10.04 -10.53
C LEU A 233 3.48 -9.65 -11.94
N LEU A 234 2.20 -9.33 -12.15
CA LEU A 234 1.72 -8.85 -13.46
C LEU A 234 2.36 -7.52 -13.85
N ILE A 235 2.51 -6.58 -12.91
CA ILE A 235 3.23 -5.31 -13.14
C ILE A 235 4.69 -5.59 -13.46
N ALA A 236 5.32 -6.53 -12.75
CA ALA A 236 6.72 -6.89 -12.96
C ALA A 236 6.97 -7.54 -14.30
N VAL A 237 6.12 -8.48 -14.67
CA VAL A 237 6.10 -9.11 -15.98
C VAL A 237 5.87 -8.01 -17.03
N THR A 238 4.87 -7.15 -16.87
CA THR A 238 4.57 -6.04 -17.79
C THR A 238 5.76 -5.12 -18.03
N LEU A 239 6.39 -4.60 -16.98
CA LEU A 239 7.49 -3.65 -17.09
C LEU A 239 8.79 -4.32 -17.57
N SER A 240 9.09 -5.52 -17.06
CA SER A 240 10.28 -6.26 -17.51
C SER A 240 10.18 -6.71 -18.96
N LEU A 241 8.97 -6.96 -19.46
CA LEU A 241 8.73 -7.38 -20.83
C LEU A 241 8.60 -6.23 -21.83
N ASN A 242 8.55 -4.98 -21.38
CA ASN A 242 8.40 -3.85 -22.28
C ASN A 242 9.72 -3.56 -23.02
N PRO A 243 9.80 -3.73 -24.35
CA PRO A 243 11.03 -3.51 -25.11
C PRO A 243 11.50 -2.05 -25.03
N PHE A 244 10.57 -1.09 -25.00
CA PHE A 244 10.90 0.33 -24.89
C PHE A 244 11.57 0.70 -23.57
N ILE A 245 11.23 -0.01 -22.48
CA ILE A 245 11.82 0.24 -21.16
C ILE A 245 13.19 -0.41 -21.08
N LYS A 246 13.33 -1.63 -21.62
CA LYS A 246 14.58 -2.38 -21.55
C LYS A 246 15.73 -1.71 -22.30
N ASP A 247 15.45 -1.13 -23.46
CA ASP A 247 16.50 -0.48 -24.27
C ASP A 247 16.86 0.92 -23.75
N ALA A 248 16.01 1.51 -22.90
CA ALA A 248 16.17 2.86 -22.38
C ALA A 248 16.72 2.94 -20.95
N ILE A 249 16.65 1.86 -20.17
CA ILE A 249 16.85 1.88 -18.71
C ILE A 249 17.72 0.70 -18.26
N ASP A 250 18.71 0.97 -17.40
CA ASP A 250 19.56 -0.06 -16.81
C ASP A 250 18.74 -1.08 -15.98
N PRO A 251 19.13 -2.37 -15.94
CA PRO A 251 18.42 -3.39 -15.17
C PRO A 251 18.21 -3.06 -13.68
N SER A 252 19.18 -2.39 -13.05
CA SER A 252 19.08 -1.93 -11.65
C SER A 252 18.01 -0.86 -11.46
N GLN A 253 17.82 0.00 -12.45
CA GLN A 253 16.79 1.04 -12.44
C GLN A 253 15.39 0.44 -12.67
N ILE A 254 15.28 -0.59 -13.52
CA ILE A 254 14.04 -1.35 -13.68
C ILE A 254 13.64 -1.98 -12.34
N LEU A 255 14.58 -2.63 -11.64
CA LEU A 255 14.32 -3.26 -10.34
C LEU A 255 13.79 -2.27 -9.29
N SER A 256 14.36 -1.08 -9.23
CA SER A 256 13.89 -0.04 -8.32
C SER A 256 12.54 0.54 -8.75
N LEU A 257 12.30 0.76 -10.05
CA LEU A 257 10.98 1.18 -10.56
C LEU A 257 9.90 0.17 -10.17
N LEU A 258 10.20 -1.12 -10.33
CA LEU A 258 9.33 -2.21 -9.91
C LEU A 258 9.07 -2.18 -8.39
N THR A 259 10.12 -1.99 -7.60
CA THR A 259 10.00 -1.87 -6.14
C THR A 259 9.12 -0.68 -5.74
N ASN A 260 9.21 0.43 -6.46
CA ASN A 260 8.38 1.62 -6.25
C ASN A 260 6.92 1.35 -6.64
N ALA A 261 6.69 0.63 -7.74
CA ALA A 261 5.35 0.26 -8.18
C ALA A 261 4.63 -0.63 -7.15
N ASN A 262 5.36 -1.43 -6.36
CA ASN A 262 4.76 -2.24 -5.29
C ASN A 262 4.12 -1.42 -4.18
N ILE A 263 4.48 -0.16 -3.99
CA ILE A 263 3.82 0.71 -3.01
C ILE A 263 2.42 1.10 -3.50
N ILE A 264 2.21 1.14 -4.81
CA ILE A 264 0.91 1.44 -5.43
C ILE A 264 -0.06 0.25 -5.25
N VAL A 265 0.45 -0.98 -5.17
CA VAL A 265 -0.39 -2.17 -5.08
C VAL A 265 -1.27 -2.18 -3.82
N PRO A 266 -0.75 -1.96 -2.59
CA PRO A 266 -1.57 -1.79 -1.40
C PRO A 266 -2.56 -0.62 -1.51
N LEU A 267 -2.18 0.49 -2.15
CA LEU A 267 -3.08 1.65 -2.35
C LEU A 267 -4.32 1.30 -3.16
N ILE A 268 -4.24 0.34 -4.07
CA ILE A 268 -5.38 -0.09 -4.89
C ILE A 268 -6.18 -1.17 -4.16
N ILE A 269 -5.50 -2.12 -3.51
CA ILE A 269 -6.15 -3.32 -2.97
C ILE A 269 -6.71 -3.11 -1.58
N LEU A 270 -6.01 -2.43 -0.66
CA LEU A 270 -6.50 -2.22 0.70
C LEU A 270 -7.89 -1.54 0.75
N PRO A 271 -8.18 -0.51 -0.08
CA PRO A 271 -9.51 0.10 -0.10
C PRO A 271 -10.63 -0.88 -0.41
N THR A 272 -10.32 -1.90 -1.20
CA THR A 272 -11.32 -2.84 -1.70
C THR A 272 -11.67 -3.89 -0.66
N LEU A 273 -10.71 -4.20 0.23
CA LEU A 273 -10.92 -5.10 1.36
C LEU A 273 -11.93 -4.53 2.36
N LEU A 274 -12.06 -3.20 2.45
CA LEU A 274 -13.09 -2.57 3.27
C LEU A 274 -14.50 -2.90 2.80
N TYR A 275 -14.74 -2.94 1.48
CA TYR A 275 -16.03 -3.37 0.93
C TYR A 275 -16.32 -4.84 1.23
N LEU A 276 -15.29 -5.69 1.21
CA LEU A 276 -15.40 -7.09 1.64
C LEU A 276 -15.77 -7.18 3.12
N ARG A 277 -15.13 -6.36 3.97
CA ARG A 277 -15.36 -6.32 5.41
C ARG A 277 -16.75 -5.83 5.80
N LEU A 278 -17.25 -4.80 5.11
CA LEU A 278 -18.60 -4.26 5.30
C LEU A 278 -19.68 -5.09 4.57
N ASN A 279 -19.27 -6.10 3.82
CA ASN A 279 -20.13 -6.96 3.00
C ASN A 279 -21.12 -6.14 2.15
N VAL A 280 -20.62 -5.10 1.48
CA VAL A 280 -21.44 -4.18 0.69
C VAL A 280 -22.07 -4.94 -0.48
N ARG A 281 -23.40 -5.01 -0.48
CA ARG A 281 -24.18 -5.82 -1.42
C ARG A 281 -25.36 -5.04 -1.98
N ILE A 282 -25.71 -5.35 -3.21
CA ILE A 282 -26.90 -4.88 -3.90
C ILE A 282 -27.84 -6.09 -4.02
N GLU A 283 -29.10 -5.92 -3.63
CA GLU A 283 -30.08 -6.99 -3.75
C GLU A 283 -30.38 -7.23 -5.22
N GLY A 284 -30.37 -8.50 -5.62
CA GLY A 284 -30.62 -8.91 -6.99
C GLY A 284 -31.74 -9.96 -7.03
N PRO A 285 -32.42 -10.11 -8.17
CA PRO A 285 -33.59 -10.99 -8.29
C PRO A 285 -33.27 -12.47 -8.05
N VAL A 286 -32.02 -12.89 -8.31
CA VAL A 286 -31.57 -14.30 -8.17
C VAL A 286 -30.47 -14.45 -7.13
N LYS A 287 -29.60 -13.45 -6.98
CA LYS A 287 -28.46 -13.49 -6.07
C LYS A 287 -28.00 -12.07 -5.74
N GLU A 288 -27.60 -11.88 -4.50
CA GLU A 288 -26.95 -10.65 -4.06
C GLU A 288 -25.65 -10.41 -4.82
N PHE A 289 -25.50 -9.19 -5.35
CA PHE A 289 -24.28 -8.75 -5.99
C PHE A 289 -23.38 -8.07 -4.96
N LYS A 290 -22.19 -8.63 -4.72
CA LYS A 290 -21.22 -8.05 -3.80
C LYS A 290 -20.27 -7.14 -4.57
N ILE A 291 -20.21 -5.85 -4.21
CA ILE A 291 -19.41 -4.84 -4.92
C ILE A 291 -17.94 -5.25 -5.03
N TYR A 292 -17.38 -5.81 -3.95
CA TYR A 292 -16.01 -6.33 -3.93
C TYR A 292 -15.75 -7.35 -5.07
N LYS A 293 -16.69 -8.25 -5.36
CA LYS A 293 -16.52 -9.27 -6.42
C LYS A 293 -16.51 -8.65 -7.81
N GLY A 294 -17.30 -7.62 -8.03
CA GLY A 294 -17.35 -6.90 -9.29
C GLY A 294 -16.03 -6.18 -9.57
N PHE A 295 -15.56 -5.40 -8.60
CA PHE A 295 -14.25 -4.75 -8.64
C PHE A 295 -13.10 -5.76 -8.85
N GLN A 296 -13.10 -6.83 -8.07
CA GLN A 296 -12.11 -7.91 -8.16
C GLN A 296 -12.06 -8.53 -9.56
N SER A 297 -13.24 -8.80 -10.14
CA SER A 297 -13.35 -9.33 -11.50
C SER A 297 -12.86 -8.33 -12.55
N ARG A 298 -13.15 -7.03 -12.36
CA ARG A 298 -12.67 -5.97 -13.24
C ARG A 298 -11.15 -5.91 -13.24
N LEU A 299 -10.54 -5.87 -12.05
CA LEU A 299 -9.08 -5.86 -11.94
C LEU A 299 -8.45 -7.07 -12.63
N ILE A 300 -8.93 -8.30 -12.39
CA ILE A 300 -8.41 -9.48 -13.12
C ILE A 300 -8.51 -9.25 -14.61
N ARG A 301 -9.70 -8.91 -15.13
CA ARG A 301 -9.91 -8.81 -16.57
C ARG A 301 -8.99 -7.77 -17.20
N THR A 302 -8.87 -6.60 -16.58
CA THR A 302 -8.01 -5.52 -17.08
C THR A 302 -6.53 -5.88 -16.99
N PHE A 303 -6.05 -6.37 -15.85
CA PHE A 303 -4.64 -6.71 -15.69
C PHE A 303 -4.24 -7.96 -16.47
N PHE A 304 -5.11 -8.96 -16.58
CA PHE A 304 -4.87 -10.15 -17.38
C PHE A 304 -4.84 -9.81 -18.87
N ALA A 305 -5.77 -8.99 -19.36
CA ALA A 305 -5.77 -8.52 -20.75
C ALA A 305 -4.50 -7.71 -21.06
N ALA A 306 -4.16 -6.75 -20.19
CA ALA A 306 -2.94 -5.95 -20.35
C ALA A 306 -1.67 -6.82 -20.31
N GLY A 307 -1.56 -7.71 -19.32
CA GLY A 307 -0.43 -8.63 -19.18
C GLY A 307 -0.30 -9.58 -20.38
N THR A 308 -1.41 -10.08 -20.92
CA THR A 308 -1.42 -10.97 -22.10
C THR A 308 -0.95 -10.24 -23.35
N ILE A 309 -1.45 -9.02 -23.62
CA ILE A 309 -1.02 -8.21 -24.76
C ILE A 309 0.49 -7.97 -24.70
N ILE A 310 1.02 -7.67 -23.52
CA ILE A 310 2.44 -7.37 -23.33
C ILE A 310 3.31 -8.63 -23.43
N LEU A 311 2.84 -9.76 -22.92
CA LEU A 311 3.49 -11.07 -23.11
C LEU A 311 3.60 -11.44 -24.60
N ILE A 312 2.53 -11.28 -25.36
CA ILE A 312 2.52 -11.55 -26.81
C ILE A 312 3.51 -10.63 -27.53
N LEU A 313 3.51 -9.33 -27.20
CA LEU A 313 4.47 -8.38 -27.76
C LEU A 313 5.93 -8.76 -27.48
N ARG A 314 6.26 -9.25 -26.27
CA ARG A 314 7.65 -9.67 -25.97
C ARG A 314 8.02 -11.00 -26.62
N LEU A 315 7.13 -11.99 -26.63
CA LEU A 315 7.40 -13.27 -27.30
C LEU A 315 7.67 -13.07 -28.80
N ALA A 316 7.11 -12.02 -29.40
CA ALA A 316 7.38 -11.65 -30.78
C ALA A 316 8.76 -10.98 -31.01
N VAL A 317 9.45 -10.48 -29.97
CA VAL A 317 10.59 -9.55 -30.13
C VAL A 317 11.97 -10.18 -29.92
N LYS A 318 12.16 -11.24 -29.09
CA LYS A 318 13.46 -11.96 -29.03
C LYS A 318 13.48 -13.20 -28.14
N GLU A 319 14.36 -14.14 -28.48
CA GLU A 319 14.80 -15.23 -27.60
C GLU A 319 15.52 -14.69 -26.36
N VAL A 320 15.18 -15.22 -25.18
CA VAL A 320 15.73 -14.80 -23.90
C VAL A 320 16.64 -15.89 -23.37
N THR A 321 17.92 -15.57 -23.20
CA THR A 321 18.86 -16.32 -22.36
C THR A 321 19.57 -15.35 -21.45
N SER A 322 19.37 -15.49 -20.13
CA SER A 322 20.26 -14.93 -19.11
C SER A 322 19.78 -15.33 -17.72
N LEU A 323 20.66 -16.00 -16.95
CA LEU A 323 20.45 -16.38 -15.56
C LEU A 323 20.33 -15.15 -14.63
N ASP A 324 20.98 -14.04 -14.97
CA ASP A 324 20.93 -12.78 -14.22
C ASP A 324 19.54 -12.15 -14.18
N PHE A 325 18.77 -12.30 -15.26
CA PHE A 325 17.38 -11.86 -15.29
C PHE A 325 16.53 -12.65 -14.29
N LEU A 326 16.76 -13.97 -14.22
CA LEU A 326 16.03 -14.84 -13.30
C LEU A 326 16.37 -14.52 -11.84
N LEU A 327 17.65 -14.31 -11.51
CA LEU A 327 18.08 -13.91 -10.17
C LEU A 327 17.53 -12.53 -9.78
N SER A 328 17.59 -11.55 -10.68
CA SER A 328 17.05 -10.20 -10.44
C SER A 328 15.54 -10.22 -10.24
N PHE A 329 14.83 -10.99 -11.06
CA PHE A 329 13.38 -11.17 -10.93
C PHE A 329 12.99 -11.92 -9.65
N ALA A 330 13.76 -12.93 -9.25
CA ALA A 330 13.56 -13.64 -7.99
C ALA A 330 13.77 -12.73 -6.79
N GLY A 331 14.84 -11.91 -6.80
CA GLY A 331 15.11 -10.91 -5.77
C GLY A 331 13.98 -9.88 -5.66
N TYR A 332 13.51 -9.37 -6.80
CA TYR A 332 12.33 -8.51 -6.86
C TYR A 332 11.10 -9.17 -6.24
N ALA A 333 10.77 -10.40 -6.66
CA ALA A 333 9.58 -11.10 -6.19
C ALA A 333 9.64 -11.33 -4.68
N ALA A 334 10.79 -11.74 -4.14
CA ALA A 334 11.00 -11.92 -2.71
C ALA A 334 10.82 -10.62 -1.92
N MET A 335 11.37 -9.51 -2.41
CA MET A 335 11.20 -8.19 -1.79
C MET A 335 9.74 -7.74 -1.85
N SER A 336 9.08 -7.91 -2.99
CA SER A 336 7.67 -7.57 -3.21
C SER A 336 6.76 -8.30 -2.25
N VAL A 337 6.93 -9.63 -2.13
CA VAL A 337 6.19 -10.48 -1.21
C VAL A 337 6.38 -10.01 0.23
N SER A 338 7.61 -9.69 0.63
CA SER A 338 7.91 -9.21 1.97
C SER A 338 7.20 -7.88 2.29
N ILE A 339 7.25 -6.92 1.36
CA ILE A 339 6.59 -5.62 1.48
C ILE A 339 5.06 -5.78 1.57
N ILE A 340 4.49 -6.59 0.68
CA ILE A 340 3.04 -6.86 0.62
C ILE A 340 2.56 -7.50 1.92
N ILE A 341 3.24 -8.54 2.40
CA ILE A 341 2.91 -9.21 3.66
C ILE A 341 2.96 -8.21 4.80
N PHE A 342 4.00 -7.38 4.85
CA PHE A 342 4.20 -6.40 5.91
C PHE A 342 3.10 -5.33 5.96
N PHE A 343 2.83 -4.63 4.85
CA PHE A 343 1.79 -3.60 4.82
C PHE A 343 0.39 -4.18 5.04
N THR A 344 0.10 -5.35 4.45
CA THR A 344 -1.18 -6.04 4.66
C THR A 344 -1.35 -6.45 6.12
N TRP A 345 -0.28 -6.92 6.76
CA TRP A 345 -0.32 -7.26 8.18
C TRP A 345 -0.60 -6.03 9.05
N ILE A 346 0.05 -4.90 8.76
CA ILE A 346 -0.22 -3.62 9.45
C ILE A 346 -1.69 -3.23 9.32
N TYR A 347 -2.24 -3.32 8.11
CA TYR A 347 -3.65 -3.01 7.85
C TYR A 347 -4.60 -3.84 8.71
N TYR A 348 -4.49 -5.17 8.64
CA TYR A 348 -5.37 -6.06 9.39
C TYR A 348 -5.14 -5.99 10.90
N ASN A 349 -3.90 -5.78 11.33
CA ASN A 349 -3.58 -5.74 12.75
C ASN A 349 -4.10 -4.47 13.43
N PHE A 350 -3.92 -3.29 12.81
CA PHE A 350 -4.15 -2.00 13.46
C PHE A 350 -5.34 -1.21 12.92
N PHE A 351 -5.70 -1.36 11.64
CA PHE A 351 -6.55 -0.41 10.94
C PHE A 351 -7.88 -0.96 10.44
N GLU A 352 -8.00 -2.22 10.03
CA GLU A 352 -9.24 -2.77 9.42
C GLU A 352 -10.47 -2.54 10.32
N ASN A 353 -10.37 -2.89 11.60
CA ASN A 353 -11.45 -2.67 12.57
C ASN A 353 -11.82 -1.18 12.66
N PHE A 354 -10.83 -0.29 12.77
CA PHE A 354 -11.07 1.14 12.86
C PHE A 354 -11.76 1.67 11.59
N ALA A 355 -11.27 1.29 10.41
CA ALA A 355 -11.81 1.71 9.13
C ALA A 355 -13.26 1.28 8.96
N ALA A 356 -13.56 0.00 9.24
CA ALA A 356 -14.90 -0.57 9.13
C ALA A 356 -15.90 0.17 10.04
N PHE A 357 -15.56 0.38 11.31
CA PHE A 357 -16.43 1.10 12.24
C PHE A 357 -16.70 2.53 11.81
N ARG A 358 -15.65 3.26 11.40
CA ARG A 358 -15.79 4.66 10.98
C ARG A 358 -16.64 4.82 9.72
N VAL A 359 -16.46 3.95 8.74
CA VAL A 359 -17.27 4.00 7.52
C VAL A 359 -18.72 3.63 7.82
N ALA A 360 -18.97 2.62 8.64
CA ALA A 360 -20.32 2.22 9.02
C ALA A 360 -21.06 3.29 9.84
N GLU A 361 -20.35 4.07 10.65
CA GLU A 361 -20.89 5.20 11.43
C GLU A 361 -21.34 6.37 10.52
N ARG A 362 -20.55 6.67 9.48
CA ARG A 362 -20.78 7.84 8.60
C ARG A 362 -21.88 7.65 7.56
N ILE A 363 -22.11 6.41 7.10
CA ILE A 363 -23.07 6.15 6.04
C ILE A 363 -24.50 6.57 6.44
N PRO A 364 -25.01 6.23 7.64
CA PRO A 364 -26.31 6.72 8.10
C PRO A 364 -26.43 8.24 8.19
N GLU A 365 -25.39 8.95 8.63
CA GLU A 365 -25.39 10.42 8.71
C GLU A 365 -25.54 11.05 7.33
N LEU A 366 -24.78 10.53 6.35
CA LEU A 366 -24.86 10.95 4.95
C LEU A 366 -26.23 10.67 4.31
N MET A 367 -26.92 9.62 4.77
CA MET A 367 -28.25 9.25 4.25
C MET A 367 -29.38 10.06 4.90
N LYS A 368 -29.19 10.64 6.09
CA LYS A 368 -30.21 11.50 6.73
C LYS A 368 -30.31 12.88 6.08
N GLY A 369 -29.18 13.46 5.68
CA GLY A 369 -29.16 14.78 5.04
C GLY A 369 -29.97 14.86 3.72
N GLU A 370 -30.13 13.75 3.01
CA GLU A 370 -30.96 13.72 1.78
C GLU A 370 -32.46 13.77 2.07
N VAL A 371 -32.93 13.21 3.19
CA VAL A 371 -34.35 13.27 3.53
C VAL A 371 -34.74 14.73 3.85
N GLU A 372 -33.87 15.44 4.56
CA GLU A 372 -34.08 16.85 4.91
C GLU A 372 -33.95 17.77 3.68
N GLU A 373 -32.95 17.58 2.80
CA GLU A 373 -32.80 18.38 1.58
C GLU A 373 -33.93 18.14 0.55
N VAL A 374 -34.45 16.91 0.44
CA VAL A 374 -35.59 16.61 -0.45
C VAL A 374 -36.89 17.20 0.11
N GLU A 375 -37.12 17.12 1.43
CA GLU A 375 -38.29 17.74 2.07
C GLU A 375 -38.25 19.27 1.97
N GLU A 376 -37.09 19.92 2.14
CA GLU A 376 -36.98 21.38 1.97
C GLU A 376 -37.18 21.82 0.51
N GLY A 377 -36.70 21.03 -0.47
CA GLY A 377 -36.90 21.29 -1.89
C GLY A 377 -38.36 21.15 -2.36
N GLU A 378 -39.12 20.18 -1.83
CA GLU A 378 -40.55 20.02 -2.17
C GLU A 378 -41.46 21.10 -1.53
N VAL A 379 -41.05 21.67 -0.39
CA VAL A 379 -41.81 22.75 0.29
C VAL A 379 -41.63 24.10 -0.40
N GLU A 380 -40.48 24.36 -1.02
CA GLU A 380 -40.24 25.61 -1.75
C GLU A 380 -41.01 25.68 -3.08
N ASP A 381 -41.22 24.53 -3.76
CA ASP A 381 -41.94 24.48 -5.04
C ASP A 381 -43.48 24.51 -4.89
N THR A 382 -44.00 24.31 -3.67
CA THR A 382 -45.44 24.34 -3.37
C THR A 382 -45.96 25.69 -2.85
N THR A 383 -45.08 26.67 -2.64
CA THR A 383 -45.46 28.02 -2.13
C THR A 383 -45.43 29.13 -3.19
N GLY A 384 -45.17 28.79 -4.46
CA GLY A 384 -45.21 29.70 -5.60
C GLY A 384 -46.48 29.58 -6.45
N THR A 385 -47.65 29.88 -5.90
CA THR A 385 -48.87 30.22 -6.69
C THR A 385 -49.60 31.40 -6.12
#